data_AF-A0A1Y4WJJ5-F1
#
_entry.id   AF-A0A1Y4WJJ5-F1
#
_cell.length_a   1.000
_cell.length_b   1.000
_cell.length_c   1.000
_cell.angle_alpha   90.00
_cell.angle_beta   90.00
_cell.angle_gamma   90.00
#
_symmetry.space_group_name_H-M   'P 1'
#
loop_
_entity.id
_entity.type
_entity.pdbx_description
1 polymer ?
#
loop_
_entity_poly.entity_id
_entity_poly.type
_entity_poly.pdbx_seq_one_letter_code
_entity_poly.pdbx_strand_id
1 'polypeptide(L)'
;MDVKKLEQMLKNRTPGLMDATGRYAVLVPLVEREEGLFVLYEVRALTLRRQPGEVCFPGGRMEGEETPECCALREMEEELGIPPSAVRVLGRLDFIAHRANFIMYPILGLVKGEAVEGMTLNPGEVDSTFLVPLEHLLQTKPLEYDYTLIPHTGENFPYELIGIPRDYRWQPGGENVPVYPWEGHAIWGLTGRITRHLTALLKQGEH
;
A
#
# COMPACT_ATOMS: atom_id res chain seq x y z
N MET A 1 32.79 -23.21 2.49
CA MET A 1 32.11 -22.28 1.56
C MET A 1 33.20 -21.54 0.80
N ASP A 2 33.15 -21.47 -0.52
CA ASP A 2 34.19 -20.83 -1.36
C ASP A 2 33.75 -19.42 -1.79
N VAL A 3 34.68 -18.47 -1.84
CA VAL A 3 34.43 -17.07 -2.23
C VAL A 3 33.83 -16.99 -3.63
N LYS A 4 34.34 -17.78 -4.58
CA LYS A 4 33.80 -17.80 -5.96
C LYS A 4 32.33 -18.25 -6.01
N LYS A 5 31.96 -19.18 -5.12
CA LYS A 5 30.57 -19.64 -4.98
C LYS A 5 29.68 -18.52 -4.42
N LEU A 6 30.17 -17.74 -3.45
CA LEU A 6 29.46 -16.59 -2.91
C LEU A 6 29.25 -15.50 -3.97
N GLU A 7 30.29 -15.18 -4.75
CA GLU A 7 30.20 -14.23 -5.86
C GLU A 7 29.13 -14.66 -6.88
N GLN A 8 29.15 -15.93 -7.29
CA GLN A 8 28.17 -16.44 -8.24
C GLN A 8 26.73 -16.41 -7.68
N MET A 9 26.56 -16.70 -6.39
CA MET A 9 25.26 -16.62 -5.72
C MET A 9 24.72 -15.19 -5.65
N LEU A 10 25.59 -14.21 -5.40
CA LEU A 10 25.18 -12.81 -5.24
C LEU A 10 25.04 -12.07 -6.57
N LYS A 11 25.76 -12.47 -7.62
CA LYS A 11 25.81 -11.79 -8.92
C LYS A 11 24.46 -11.63 -9.61
N ASN A 12 23.57 -12.62 -9.48
CA ASN A 12 22.26 -12.64 -10.14
C ASN A 12 21.09 -12.48 -9.16
N ARG A 13 21.38 -12.16 -7.89
CA ARG A 13 20.35 -12.02 -6.86
C ARG A 13 19.78 -10.61 -6.88
N THR A 14 18.47 -10.49 -6.92
CA THR A 14 17.76 -9.23 -6.63
C THR A 14 17.66 -9.06 -5.11
N PRO A 15 18.19 -7.96 -4.53
CA PRO A 15 17.99 -7.66 -3.12
C PRO A 15 16.50 -7.47 -2.77
N GLY A 16 16.13 -7.85 -1.56
CA GLY A 16 14.81 -7.60 -0.97
C GLY A 16 14.94 -6.99 0.41
N LEU A 17 13.81 -6.73 1.08
CA LEU A 17 13.80 -6.28 2.47
C LEU A 17 14.18 -7.43 3.40
N MET A 18 15.20 -7.22 4.23
CA MET A 18 15.62 -8.17 5.25
C MET A 18 14.49 -8.40 6.25
N ASP A 19 14.30 -9.65 6.69
CA ASP A 19 13.27 -10.06 7.66
C ASP A 19 11.82 -9.79 7.24
N ALA A 20 11.57 -9.50 5.96
CA ALA A 20 10.22 -9.36 5.45
C ALA A 20 9.43 -10.67 5.59
N THR A 21 8.33 -10.60 6.32
CA THR A 21 7.37 -11.67 6.57
C THR A 21 6.25 -11.73 5.52
N GLY A 22 6.14 -10.69 4.67
CA GLY A 22 5.14 -10.60 3.64
C GLY A 22 5.49 -9.61 2.53
N ARG A 23 4.90 -9.85 1.36
CA ARG A 23 4.90 -8.97 0.20
C ARG A 23 3.44 -8.78 -0.20
N TYR A 24 3.06 -7.54 -0.43
CA TYR A 24 1.70 -7.13 -0.76
C TYR A 24 1.73 -6.19 -1.95
N ALA A 25 0.70 -6.22 -2.78
CA ALA A 25 0.53 -5.26 -3.85
C ALA A 25 -0.89 -4.70 -3.83
N VAL A 26 -1.02 -3.43 -4.16
CA VAL A 26 -2.31 -2.75 -4.31
C VAL A 26 -2.36 -2.04 -5.65
N LEU A 27 -3.54 -2.04 -6.27
CA LEU A 27 -3.80 -1.22 -7.43
C LEU A 27 -4.29 0.15 -6.96
N VAL A 28 -3.62 1.22 -7.37
CA VAL A 28 -4.12 2.60 -7.28
C VAL A 28 -4.89 2.87 -8.58
N PRO A 29 -6.24 2.77 -8.57
CA PRO A 29 -7.01 2.77 -9.81
C PRO A 29 -7.40 4.20 -10.18
N LEU A 30 -6.83 4.70 -11.27
CA LEU A 30 -7.29 5.92 -11.94
C LEU A 30 -8.41 5.58 -12.89
N VAL A 31 -9.56 6.24 -12.73
CA VAL A 31 -10.74 6.04 -13.56
C VAL A 31 -10.92 7.26 -14.45
N GLU A 32 -11.01 7.02 -15.76
CA GLU A 32 -11.34 8.06 -16.73
C GLU A 32 -12.86 8.22 -16.83
N ARG A 33 -13.34 9.46 -16.63
CA ARG A 33 -14.74 9.86 -16.78
C ARG A 33 -14.82 11.15 -17.60
N GLU A 34 -16.03 11.53 -18.02
CA GLU A 34 -16.25 12.77 -18.77
C GLU A 34 -15.78 14.01 -18.00
N GLU A 35 -15.89 14.01 -16.67
CA GLU A 35 -15.47 15.12 -15.80
C GLU A 35 -13.97 15.13 -15.47
N GLY A 36 -13.22 14.12 -15.92
CA GLY A 36 -11.77 14.01 -15.72
C GLY A 36 -11.34 12.71 -15.05
N LEU A 37 -10.17 12.73 -14.42
CA LEU A 37 -9.59 11.57 -13.72
C LEU A 37 -10.06 11.51 -12.27
N PHE A 38 -10.40 10.31 -11.83
CA PHE A 38 -10.78 10.01 -10.45
C PHE A 38 -9.92 8.89 -9.89
N VAL A 39 -9.72 8.86 -8.58
CA VAL A 39 -9.12 7.73 -7.88
C VAL A 39 -10.23 6.91 -7.23
N LEU A 40 -10.28 5.61 -7.52
CA LEU A 40 -11.22 4.66 -6.94
C LEU A 40 -10.66 4.11 -5.61
N TYR A 41 -11.51 4.14 -4.59
CA TYR A 41 -11.26 3.55 -3.28
C TYR A 41 -12.37 2.56 -2.93
N GLU A 42 -12.05 1.64 -2.04
CA GLU A 42 -12.99 0.70 -1.45
C GLU A 42 -13.01 0.81 0.07
N VAL A 43 -14.12 0.40 0.66
CA VAL A 43 -14.31 0.28 2.10
C VAL A 43 -14.38 -1.20 2.43
N ARG A 44 -13.50 -1.65 3.33
CA ARG A 44 -13.39 -3.05 3.73
C ARG A 44 -14.68 -3.53 4.42
N ALA A 45 -15.14 -4.72 4.07
CA ALA A 45 -16.29 -5.36 4.70
C ALA A 45 -16.13 -5.42 6.23
N LEU A 46 -17.19 -5.10 6.96
CA LEU A 46 -17.19 -5.07 8.43
C LEU A 46 -16.97 -6.44 9.08
N THR A 47 -17.19 -7.51 8.31
CA THR A 47 -17.03 -8.91 8.73
C THR A 47 -15.56 -9.37 8.74
N LEU A 48 -14.64 -8.58 8.18
CA LEU A 48 -13.24 -8.93 8.09
C LEU A 48 -12.53 -8.87 9.44
N ARG A 49 -11.62 -9.83 9.66
CA ARG A 49 -10.82 -9.91 10.90
C ARG A 49 -9.81 -8.78 11.05
N ARG A 50 -9.40 -8.15 9.96
CA ARG A 50 -8.38 -7.10 9.93
C ARG A 50 -8.97 -5.85 9.31
N GLN A 51 -8.85 -4.74 10.04
CA GLN A 51 -9.18 -3.39 9.58
C GLN A 51 -10.59 -3.27 8.96
N PRO A 52 -11.64 -3.79 9.63
CA PRO A 52 -13.01 -3.68 9.12
C PRO A 52 -13.43 -2.21 8.99
N GLY A 53 -14.05 -1.85 7.86
CA GLY A 53 -14.53 -0.49 7.59
C GLY A 53 -13.45 0.53 7.24
N GLU A 54 -12.18 0.14 7.14
CA GLU A 54 -11.12 1.05 6.69
C GLU A 54 -11.17 1.24 5.17
N VAL A 55 -10.78 2.45 4.73
CA VAL A 55 -10.62 2.77 3.32
C VAL A 55 -9.29 2.21 2.80
N CYS A 56 -9.35 1.42 1.74
CA CYS A 56 -8.17 0.91 1.06
C CYS A 56 -8.25 1.00 -0.47
N PHE A 57 -7.12 0.69 -1.07
CA PHE A 57 -7.03 0.32 -2.47
C PHE A 57 -7.25 -1.18 -2.60
N PRO A 58 -7.78 -1.65 -3.75
CA PRO A 58 -7.87 -3.08 -4.03
C PRO A 58 -6.48 -3.70 -3.99
N GLY A 59 -6.35 -4.85 -3.35
CA GLY A 59 -5.06 -5.52 -3.23
C GLY A 59 -4.90 -6.38 -2.00
N GLY A 60 -3.89 -7.24 -2.07
CA GLY A 60 -3.68 -8.26 -1.08
C GLY A 60 -2.27 -8.80 -1.07
N ARG A 61 -2.15 -10.02 -0.59
CA ARG A 61 -0.84 -10.67 -0.39
C ARG A 61 -0.40 -11.28 -1.72
N MET A 62 0.87 -11.10 -2.04
CA MET A 62 1.46 -11.77 -3.19
C MET A 62 1.56 -13.29 -2.94
N GLU A 63 1.26 -14.06 -3.99
CA GLU A 63 1.27 -15.52 -4.01
C GLU A 63 2.33 -16.07 -4.97
N GLY A 64 3.05 -17.11 -4.52
CA GLY A 64 4.08 -17.77 -5.32
C GLY A 64 5.13 -16.79 -5.87
N GLU A 65 5.35 -16.86 -7.18
CA GLU A 65 6.33 -16.06 -7.91
C GLU A 65 5.68 -14.94 -8.74
N GLU A 66 4.43 -14.55 -8.42
CA GLU A 66 3.75 -13.51 -9.17
C GLU A 66 4.46 -12.16 -9.09
N THR A 67 4.28 -11.32 -10.12
CA THR A 67 4.75 -9.94 -10.06
C THR A 67 3.78 -9.09 -9.23
N PRO A 68 4.23 -7.97 -8.65
CA PRO A 68 3.33 -7.03 -7.98
C PRO A 68 2.13 -6.59 -8.83
N GLU A 69 2.32 -6.41 -10.14
CA GLU A 69 1.26 -6.08 -11.09
C GLU A 69 0.24 -7.21 -11.22
N CYS A 70 0.70 -8.46 -11.35
CA CYS A 70 -0.19 -9.63 -11.39
C CYS A 70 -1.03 -9.74 -10.12
N CYS A 71 -0.41 -9.56 -8.95
CA CYS A 71 -1.10 -9.56 -7.66
C CYS A 71 -2.18 -8.47 -7.61
N ALA A 72 -1.81 -7.21 -7.91
CA ALA A 72 -2.75 -6.09 -7.86
C ALA A 72 -3.93 -6.26 -8.82
N LEU A 73 -3.71 -6.82 -10.01
CA LEU A 73 -4.76 -7.08 -11.00
C LEU A 73 -5.68 -8.24 -10.59
N ARG A 74 -5.11 -9.32 -10.03
CA ARG A 74 -5.87 -10.46 -9.51
C ARG A 74 -6.80 -10.03 -8.39
N GLU A 75 -6.27 -9.32 -7.40
CA GLU A 75 -7.04 -8.85 -6.24
C GLU A 75 -8.14 -7.87 -6.67
N MET A 76 -7.89 -6.98 -7.63
CA MET A 76 -8.94 -6.11 -8.18
C MET A 76 -10.09 -6.90 -8.84
N GLU A 77 -9.78 -7.99 -9.54
CA GLU A 77 -10.79 -8.86 -10.11
C GLU A 77 -11.57 -9.61 -9.02
N GLU A 78 -10.89 -10.12 -7.99
CA GLU A 78 -11.48 -10.84 -6.86
C GLU A 78 -12.37 -9.94 -5.97
N GLU A 79 -11.95 -8.71 -5.72
CA GLU A 79 -12.63 -7.76 -4.83
C GLU A 79 -13.74 -6.97 -5.54
N LEU A 80 -13.50 -6.52 -6.78
CA LEU A 80 -14.38 -5.60 -7.52
C LEU A 80 -15.00 -6.18 -8.80
N GLY A 81 -14.60 -7.39 -9.22
CA GLY A 81 -15.08 -7.99 -10.46
C GLY A 81 -14.57 -7.31 -11.73
N ILE A 82 -13.53 -6.46 -11.62
CA ILE A 82 -12.97 -5.72 -12.76
C ILE A 82 -11.84 -6.56 -13.38
N PRO A 83 -11.97 -7.03 -14.63
CA PRO A 83 -10.99 -7.93 -15.21
C PRO A 83 -9.70 -7.19 -15.58
N PRO A 84 -8.54 -7.87 -15.58
CA PRO A 84 -7.25 -7.26 -15.94
C PRO A 84 -7.23 -6.59 -17.33
N SER A 85 -8.07 -7.05 -18.26
CA SER A 85 -8.20 -6.47 -19.62
C SER A 85 -8.85 -5.07 -19.64
N ALA A 86 -9.50 -4.66 -18.55
CA ALA A 86 -10.04 -3.33 -18.36
C ALA A 86 -9.04 -2.34 -17.73
N VAL A 87 -7.84 -2.82 -17.35
CA VAL A 87 -6.83 -2.03 -16.66
C VAL A 87 -5.57 -1.90 -17.50
N ARG A 88 -5.15 -0.66 -17.76
CA ARG A 88 -3.84 -0.36 -18.34
C ARG A 88 -2.89 0.06 -17.23
N VAL A 89 -1.97 -0.83 -16.87
CA VAL A 89 -0.90 -0.52 -15.89
C VAL A 89 -0.02 0.61 -16.43
N LEU A 90 0.07 1.70 -15.67
CA LEU A 90 0.88 2.88 -16.00
C LEU A 90 2.29 2.77 -15.43
N GLY A 91 2.44 2.18 -14.26
CA GLY A 91 3.74 1.98 -13.62
C GLY A 91 3.63 1.70 -12.12
N ARG A 92 4.78 1.45 -11.49
CA ARG A 92 4.88 1.32 -10.03
C ARG A 92 5.10 2.69 -9.40
N LEU A 93 4.47 2.91 -8.26
CA LEU A 93 4.87 3.97 -7.34
C LEU A 93 6.01 3.47 -6.44
N ASP A 94 6.55 4.34 -5.58
CA ASP A 94 7.53 3.91 -4.59
C ASP A 94 6.91 2.91 -3.61
N PHE A 95 7.69 1.87 -3.28
CA PHE A 95 7.25 0.84 -2.35
C PHE A 95 7.36 1.31 -0.89
N ILE A 96 6.53 0.73 -0.01
CA ILE A 96 6.60 0.97 1.43
C ILE A 96 7.23 -0.24 2.11
N ALA A 97 8.37 -0.04 2.78
CA ALA A 97 8.88 -0.97 3.78
C ALA A 97 8.18 -0.66 5.12
N HIS A 98 7.22 -1.49 5.50
CA HIS A 98 6.37 -1.23 6.66
C HIS A 98 6.99 -1.79 7.95
N ARG A 99 6.78 -1.08 9.07
CA ARG A 99 7.28 -1.45 10.41
C ARG A 99 6.83 -2.84 10.89
N ALA A 100 5.77 -3.39 10.32
CA ALA A 100 5.32 -4.75 10.57
C ALA A 100 6.04 -5.81 9.71
N ASN A 101 7.26 -5.51 9.24
CA ASN A 101 8.12 -6.38 8.45
C ASN A 101 7.44 -6.90 7.17
N PHE A 102 6.86 -6.02 6.36
CA PHE A 102 6.39 -6.39 5.02
C PHE A 102 6.70 -5.29 4.01
N ILE A 103 6.69 -5.66 2.73
CA ILE A 103 6.79 -4.72 1.60
C ILE A 103 5.40 -4.55 0.98
N MET A 104 4.99 -3.31 0.74
CA MET A 104 3.81 -2.95 -0.04
C MET A 104 4.23 -2.33 -1.36
N TYR A 105 3.71 -2.84 -2.48
CA TYR A 105 3.96 -2.36 -3.84
C TYR A 105 2.70 -1.68 -4.41
N PRO A 106 2.62 -0.35 -4.46
CA PRO A 106 1.50 0.34 -5.08
C PRO A 106 1.70 0.43 -6.60
N ILE A 107 0.68 0.03 -7.36
CA ILE A 107 0.69 -0.04 -8.82
C ILE A 107 -0.34 0.95 -9.36
N LEU A 108 0.08 1.93 -10.15
CA LEU A 108 -0.86 2.86 -10.78
C LEU A 108 -1.45 2.22 -12.05
N GLY A 109 -2.77 2.15 -12.15
CA GLY A 109 -3.47 1.61 -13.31
C GLY A 109 -4.58 2.53 -13.79
N LEU A 110 -4.71 2.72 -15.10
CA LEU A 110 -5.86 3.38 -15.70
C LEU A 110 -6.95 2.34 -15.98
N VAL A 111 -8.10 2.52 -15.35
CA VAL A 111 -9.28 1.67 -15.43
C VAL A 111 -10.31 2.33 -16.34
N LYS A 112 -10.88 1.55 -17.25
CA LYS A 112 -11.98 2.00 -18.11
C LYS A 112 -13.22 2.36 -17.29
N GLY A 113 -13.85 3.49 -17.58
CA GLY A 113 -15.05 3.97 -16.88
C GLY A 113 -16.18 2.93 -16.89
N GLU A 114 -16.40 2.27 -18.03
CA GLU A 114 -17.47 1.27 -18.19
C GLU A 114 -17.28 0.04 -17.31
N ALA A 115 -16.02 -0.31 -16.98
CA ALA A 115 -15.72 -1.42 -16.09
C ALA A 115 -16.07 -1.08 -14.63
N VAL A 116 -15.93 0.20 -14.24
CA VAL A 116 -16.32 0.67 -12.90
C VAL A 116 -17.84 0.73 -12.78
N GLU A 117 -18.55 1.09 -13.84
CA GLU A 117 -20.02 1.07 -13.87
C GLU A 117 -20.59 -0.36 -13.77
N GLY A 118 -19.89 -1.34 -14.36
CA GLY A 118 -20.24 -2.76 -14.33
C GLY A 118 -19.64 -3.55 -13.16
N MET A 119 -19.01 -2.90 -12.17
CA MET A 119 -18.32 -3.59 -11.08
C MET A 119 -19.28 -4.49 -10.27
N THR A 120 -18.76 -5.61 -9.79
CA THR A 120 -19.48 -6.54 -8.93
C THR A 120 -18.65 -6.77 -7.67
N LEU A 121 -19.04 -6.11 -6.58
CA LEU A 121 -18.31 -6.17 -5.32
C LEU A 121 -18.41 -7.57 -4.70
N ASN A 122 -17.31 -8.08 -4.19
CA ASN A 122 -17.30 -9.25 -3.33
C ASN A 122 -17.72 -8.85 -1.91
N PRO A 123 -18.94 -9.19 -1.45
CA PRO A 123 -19.45 -8.73 -0.16
C PRO A 123 -18.72 -9.35 1.05
N GLY A 124 -17.90 -10.39 0.81
CA GLY A 124 -17.03 -10.95 1.83
C GLY A 124 -15.84 -10.05 2.16
N GLU A 125 -15.49 -9.13 1.27
CA GLU A 125 -14.24 -8.37 1.32
C GLU A 125 -14.47 -6.86 1.21
N VAL A 126 -15.44 -6.44 0.40
CA VAL A 126 -15.75 -5.03 0.12
C VAL A 126 -17.20 -4.72 0.51
N ASP A 127 -17.36 -3.69 1.33
CA ASP A 127 -18.66 -3.14 1.73
C ASP A 127 -19.20 -2.16 0.68
N SER A 128 -18.36 -1.22 0.25
CA SER A 128 -18.72 -0.16 -0.68
C SER A 128 -17.49 0.40 -1.39
N THR A 129 -17.71 1.18 -2.44
CA THR A 129 -16.66 1.90 -3.17
C THR A 129 -17.05 3.36 -3.36
N PHE A 130 -16.05 4.22 -3.56
CA PHE A 130 -16.28 5.62 -3.89
C PHE A 130 -15.14 6.18 -4.73
N LEU A 131 -15.42 7.29 -5.41
CA LEU A 131 -14.47 7.97 -6.27
C LEU A 131 -14.13 9.34 -5.71
N VAL A 132 -12.86 9.72 -5.82
CA VAL A 132 -12.40 11.07 -5.49
C VAL A 132 -11.79 11.70 -6.73
N PRO A 133 -12.21 12.91 -7.14
CA PRO A 133 -11.57 13.60 -8.25
C PRO A 133 -10.07 13.73 -8.00
N LEU A 134 -9.24 13.37 -8.98
CA LEU A 134 -7.78 13.49 -8.85
C LEU A 134 -7.37 14.96 -8.63
N GLU A 135 -8.05 15.89 -9.31
CA GLU A 135 -7.84 17.32 -9.14
C GLU A 135 -8.08 17.76 -7.69
N HIS A 136 -9.13 17.24 -7.04
CA HIS A 136 -9.38 17.50 -5.63
C HIS A 136 -8.21 17.02 -4.75
N LEU A 137 -7.70 15.81 -4.99
CA LEU A 137 -6.55 15.28 -4.25
C LEU A 137 -5.27 16.11 -4.48
N LEU A 138 -5.08 16.64 -5.70
CA LEU A 138 -3.96 17.53 -6.02
C LEU A 138 -4.06 18.87 -5.28
N GLN A 139 -5.26 19.42 -5.12
CA GLN A 139 -5.45 20.72 -4.47
C GLN A 139 -5.55 20.62 -2.94
N THR A 140 -5.98 19.48 -2.41
CA THR A 140 -6.19 19.26 -0.98
C THR A 140 -4.89 18.89 -0.26
N LYS A 141 -4.54 19.67 0.76
CA LYS A 141 -3.48 19.29 1.71
C LYS A 141 -4.06 18.30 2.75
N PRO A 142 -3.44 17.13 2.97
CA PRO A 142 -3.90 16.22 4.01
C PRO A 142 -3.73 16.82 5.40
N LEU A 143 -4.53 16.35 6.35
CA LEU A 143 -4.25 16.51 7.76
C LEU A 143 -3.06 15.61 8.12
N GLU A 144 -2.03 16.20 8.71
CA GLU A 144 -0.77 15.51 9.01
C GLU A 144 -0.68 15.20 10.50
N TYR A 145 -0.52 13.93 10.85
CA TYR A 145 -0.38 13.48 12.23
C TYR A 145 0.88 12.63 12.40
N ASP A 146 1.77 13.06 13.28
CA ASP A 146 2.96 12.30 13.65
C ASP A 146 2.72 11.54 14.96
N TYR A 147 3.20 10.30 15.02
CA TYR A 147 3.20 9.52 16.24
C TYR A 147 4.54 8.81 16.46
N THR A 148 4.89 8.66 17.74
CA THR A 148 6.14 8.03 18.16
C THR A 148 5.97 6.53 18.25
N LEU A 149 6.91 5.79 17.66
CA LEU A 149 7.04 4.34 17.82
C LEU A 149 8.03 4.06 18.93
N ILE A 150 7.53 3.56 20.05
CA ILE A 150 8.35 3.25 21.23
C ILE A 150 8.68 1.76 21.20
N PRO A 151 9.97 1.39 21.15
CA PRO A 151 10.37 -0.01 21.28
C PRO A 151 10.03 -0.53 22.67
N HIS A 152 9.23 -1.60 22.73
CA HIS A 152 8.98 -2.34 23.96
C HIS A 152 9.72 -3.67 23.89
N THR A 153 10.87 -3.74 24.57
CA THR A 153 11.63 -4.99 24.70
C THR A 153 11.02 -5.85 25.80
N GLY A 154 10.68 -7.09 25.49
CA GLY A 154 10.14 -8.04 26.47
C GLY A 154 11.17 -8.40 27.55
N GLU A 155 10.70 -9.05 28.63
CA GLU A 155 11.54 -9.45 29.78
C GLU A 155 12.73 -10.35 29.40
N ASN A 156 12.58 -11.12 28.33
CA ASN A 156 13.56 -12.08 27.83
C ASN A 156 14.59 -11.49 26.85
N PHE A 157 14.63 -10.17 26.68
CA PHE A 157 15.64 -9.54 25.83
C PHE A 157 17.05 -9.81 26.42
N PRO A 158 18.02 -10.32 25.64
CA PRO A 158 19.26 -10.88 26.18
C PRO A 158 20.31 -9.78 26.42
N TYR A 159 20.03 -8.86 27.34
CA TYR A 159 20.88 -7.72 27.70
C TYR A 159 22.31 -8.17 28.06
N GLU A 160 22.43 -9.25 28.83
CA GLU A 160 23.71 -9.80 29.30
C GLU A 160 24.56 -10.36 28.13
N LEU A 161 23.92 -10.98 27.14
CA LEU A 161 24.60 -11.51 25.95
C LEU A 161 25.11 -10.38 25.05
N ILE A 162 24.32 -9.32 24.92
CA ILE A 162 24.64 -8.18 24.05
C ILE A 162 25.64 -7.22 24.74
N GLY A 163 25.70 -7.24 26.07
CA GLY A 163 26.58 -6.38 26.85
C GLY A 163 26.07 -4.94 27.00
N ILE A 164 24.75 -4.73 26.95
CA ILE A 164 24.11 -3.42 27.19
C ILE A 164 23.29 -3.46 28.48
N PRO A 165 23.15 -2.32 29.20
CA PRO A 165 22.41 -2.30 30.44
C PRO A 165 20.90 -2.46 30.22
N ARG A 166 20.17 -2.93 31.23
CA ARG A 166 18.71 -3.15 31.15
C ARG A 166 17.89 -1.86 30.98
N ASP A 167 18.46 -0.71 31.33
CA ASP A 167 17.89 0.62 31.12
C ASP A 167 18.39 1.29 29.83
N TYR A 168 18.89 0.49 28.87
CA TYR A 168 19.33 0.98 27.57
C TYR A 168 18.24 1.83 26.90
N ARG A 169 18.62 3.06 26.53
CA ARG A 169 17.71 4.02 25.90
C ARG A 169 17.60 3.74 24.42
N TRP A 170 16.57 2.99 24.06
CA TRP A 170 16.20 2.76 22.67
C TRP A 170 15.82 4.08 21.99
N GLN A 171 16.36 4.32 20.80
CA GLN A 171 15.92 5.45 19.99
C GLN A 171 14.49 5.17 19.52
N PRO A 172 13.52 6.05 19.82
CA PRO A 172 12.18 5.89 19.31
C PRO A 172 12.17 6.12 17.79
N GLY A 173 11.33 5.37 17.09
CA GLY A 173 10.97 5.68 15.72
C GLY A 173 9.87 6.75 15.67
N GLY A 174 9.56 7.19 14.46
CA GLY A 174 8.41 8.04 14.21
C GLY A 174 7.75 7.62 12.91
N GLU A 175 6.45 7.82 12.84
CA GLU A 175 5.72 7.68 11.59
C GLU A 175 4.69 8.80 11.47
N ASN A 176 4.48 9.20 10.22
CA ASN A 176 3.52 10.22 9.85
C ASN A 176 2.32 9.57 9.15
N VAL A 177 1.12 10.04 9.49
CA VAL A 177 -0.16 9.57 8.97
C VAL A 177 -0.88 10.74 8.29
N PRO A 178 -0.85 10.83 6.96
CA PRO A 178 -1.69 11.77 6.24
C PRO A 178 -3.14 11.26 6.23
N VAL A 179 -4.08 12.17 6.44
CA VAL A 179 -5.53 11.89 6.42
C VAL A 179 -6.22 12.84 5.44
N TYR A 180 -6.93 12.28 4.47
CA TYR A 180 -7.81 13.03 3.57
C TYR A 180 -9.28 12.73 3.93
N PRO A 181 -10.01 13.67 4.55
CA PRO A 181 -11.44 13.55 4.73
C PRO A 181 -12.17 13.69 3.39
N TRP A 182 -13.08 12.78 3.07
CA TRP A 182 -13.88 12.82 1.85
C TRP A 182 -15.27 12.21 2.09
N GLU A 183 -16.32 13.02 1.99
CA GLU A 183 -17.73 12.57 2.06
C GLU A 183 -18.04 11.57 3.19
N GLY A 184 -17.53 11.85 4.40
CA GLY A 184 -17.73 10.98 5.57
C GLY A 184 -16.73 9.84 5.71
N HIS A 185 -15.88 9.62 4.72
CA HIS A 185 -14.75 8.69 4.77
C HIS A 185 -13.46 9.40 5.18
N ALA A 186 -12.56 8.65 5.80
CA ALA A 186 -11.18 9.06 6.01
C ALA A 186 -10.26 8.19 5.17
N ILE A 187 -9.48 8.79 4.29
CA ILE A 187 -8.41 8.11 3.53
C ILE A 187 -7.12 8.32 4.32
N TRP A 188 -6.68 7.29 5.04
CA TRP A 188 -5.57 7.39 6.01
C TRP A 188 -4.67 6.15 5.98
N GLY A 189 -3.70 6.09 6.90
CA GLY A 189 -2.78 4.95 7.02
C GLY A 189 -1.93 4.76 5.77
N LEU A 190 -1.77 3.50 5.32
CA LEU A 190 -1.02 3.20 4.10
C LEU A 190 -1.68 3.79 2.85
N THR A 191 -3.01 3.75 2.78
CA THR A 191 -3.80 4.33 1.69
C THR A 191 -3.53 5.82 1.56
N GLY A 192 -3.65 6.57 2.66
CA GLY A 192 -3.33 8.00 2.69
C GLY A 192 -1.87 8.30 2.32
N ARG A 193 -0.91 7.47 2.77
CA ARG A 193 0.51 7.61 2.41
C ARG A 193 0.74 7.43 0.91
N ILE A 194 0.09 6.45 0.30
CA ILE A 194 0.15 6.18 -1.14
C ILE A 194 -0.49 7.34 -1.92
N THR A 195 -1.66 7.82 -1.50
CA THR A 195 -2.34 8.97 -2.12
C THR A 195 -1.49 10.24 -2.05
N ARG A 196 -0.86 10.53 -0.91
CA ARG A 196 0.06 11.67 -0.77
C ARG A 196 1.27 11.53 -1.69
N HIS A 197 1.83 10.32 -1.81
CA HIS A 197 2.97 10.06 -2.68
C HIS A 197 2.59 10.24 -4.16
N LEU A 198 1.45 9.70 -4.60
CA LEU A 198 0.93 9.88 -5.96
C LEU A 198 0.79 11.38 -6.30
N THR A 199 0.10 12.14 -5.45
CA THR A 199 -0.12 13.58 -5.69
C THR A 199 1.18 14.38 -5.69
N ALA A 200 2.18 13.99 -4.88
CA ALA A 200 3.50 14.62 -4.89
C ALA A 200 4.27 14.33 -6.20
N LEU A 201 4.23 13.09 -6.70
CA LEU A 201 4.88 12.71 -7.96
C LEU A 201 4.27 13.45 -9.16
N LEU A 202 2.94 13.53 -9.22
CA LEU A 202 2.25 14.19 -10.32
C LEU A 202 2.60 15.70 -10.39
N LYS A 203 2.63 16.39 -9.25
CA LYS A 203 3.03 17.80 -9.18
C LYS A 203 4.47 18.06 -9.61
N GLN A 204 5.37 17.10 -9.40
CA GLN A 204 6.77 17.24 -9.83
C GLN A 204 6.93 17.07 -11.34
N GLY A 205 6.05 16.30 -11.99
CA GLY A 205 6.10 16.05 -13.44
C GLY A 205 5.54 17.17 -14.31
N GLU A 206 4.89 18.18 -13.71
CA GLU A 206 4.40 19.39 -14.40
C GLU A 206 5.49 20.46 -14.59
N HIS A 207 6.71 20.20 -14.10
CA HIS A 207 7.88 21.08 -14.19
C HIS A 207 8.97 20.46 -15.07
#